data_AF-A0AA42N2B6-F1
#
_entry.id   AF-A0AA42N2B6-F1
#
_cell.length_a   1.000
_cell.length_b   1.000
_cell.length_c   1.000
_cell.angle_alpha   90.00
_cell.angle_beta   90.00
_cell.angle_gamma   90.00
#
_symmetry.space_group_name_H-M   'P 1'
#
loop_
_entity.id
_entity.type
_entity.pdbx_description
1 polymer ?
#
loop_
_entity_poly.entity_id
_entity_poly.type
_entity_poly.pdbx_seq_one_letter_code
_entity_poly.pdbx_strand_id
1 'polypeptide(L)' 'MTDVVNTLIRSRMMSGIRGKDTKPEMLVRRVLFKAGYRFRLHRKDLPGVPDVVLPKWKVALFVHG' A
#
# COMPACT_ATOMS: atom_id res chain seq x y z
N MET A 1 -0.78 28.78 0.31
CA MET A 1 -0.26 27.56 -0.34
C MET A 1 -0.70 27.64 -1.79
N THR A 2 0.20 27.99 -2.71
CA THR A 2 -0.14 28.24 -4.12
C THR A 2 0.09 26.97 -4.93
N ASP A 3 -0.99 26.33 -5.39
CA ASP A 3 -0.91 25.18 -6.29
C ASP A 3 -0.27 25.61 -7.62
N VAL A 4 0.84 24.94 -8.01
CA VAL A 4 1.58 25.19 -9.26
C VAL A 4 0.79 24.72 -10.50
N VAL A 5 -0.28 23.97 -10.29
CA VAL A 5 -1.06 23.31 -11.35
C VAL A 5 -2.55 23.67 -11.26
N ASN A 6 -3.15 23.87 -12.43
CA ASN A 6 -4.58 24.18 -12.59
C ASN A 6 -5.45 23.09 -11.92
N THR A 7 -6.55 23.48 -11.27
CA THR A 7 -7.48 22.63 -10.52
C THR A 7 -7.91 21.37 -11.28
N LEU A 8 -8.13 21.47 -12.59
CA LEU A 8 -8.48 20.34 -13.45
C LEU A 8 -7.34 19.31 -13.58
N ILE A 9 -6.10 19.79 -13.68
CA ILE A 9 -4.90 18.94 -13.72
C ILE A 9 -4.70 18.26 -12.36
N ARG A 10 -4.89 19.01 -11.26
CA ARG A 10 -4.81 18.44 -9.90
C ARG A 10 -5.87 17.36 -9.69
N SER A 11 -7.10 17.59 -10.13
CA SER A 11 -8.18 16.59 -10.04
C SER A 11 -7.84 15.31 -10.80
N ARG A 12 -7.24 15.42 -11.99
CA ARG A 12 -6.77 14.28 -12.79
C ARG A 12 -5.60 13.54 -12.15
N MET A 13 -4.66 14.29 -11.57
CA MET A 13 -3.53 13.72 -10.83
C MET A 13 -4.02 12.95 -9.60
N MET A 14 -4.92 13.56 -8.81
CA MET A 14 -5.52 12.92 -7.63
C MET A 14 -6.39 11.71 -8.00
N SER A 15 -7.10 11.73 -9.15
CA SER A 15 -7.88 10.56 -9.59
C SER A 15 -7.00 9.36 -10.02
N GLY A 16 -5.72 9.60 -10.32
CA GLY A 16 -4.74 8.55 -10.61
C GLY A 16 -4.14 7.91 -9.36
N ILE A 17 -4.26 8.56 -8.20
CA ILE A 17 -3.79 8.04 -6.91
C ILE A 17 -4.83 7.05 -6.39
N ARG A 18 -4.73 5.81 -6.88
CA ARG A 18 -5.45 4.68 -6.29
C ARG A 18 -4.87 4.45 -4.90
N GLY A 19 -5.68 4.63 -3.84
CA GLY A 19 -5.28 4.40 -2.44
C GLY A 19 -5.01 2.94 -2.07
N LYS A 20 -4.84 2.05 -3.07
CA LYS A 20 -4.56 0.61 -2.93
C LYS A 20 -3.60 0.23 -4.07
N ASP A 21 -2.65 -0.63 -3.78
CA ASP A 21 -1.55 -1.02 -4.69
C ASP A 21 -0.64 0.15 -5.05
N THR A 22 -0.31 0.97 -4.06
CA THR A 22 0.71 2.01 -4.24
C THR A 22 2.05 1.36 -4.62
N LYS A 23 2.92 2.10 -5.33
CA LYS A 23 4.26 1.62 -5.70
C LYS A 23 5.01 0.95 -4.53
N PRO A 24 5.03 1.52 -3.30
CA PRO A 24 5.68 0.85 -2.17
C PRO A 24 4.99 -0.46 -1.76
N GLU A 25 3.65 -0.55 -1.78
CA GLU A 25 2.95 -1.81 -1.50
C GLU A 25 3.34 -2.90 -2.49
N MET A 26 3.34 -2.58 -3.80
CA MET A 26 3.72 -3.53 -4.83
C MET A 26 5.17 -4.00 -4.70
N LEU A 27 6.09 -3.12 -4.29
CA LEU A 27 7.48 -3.47 -4.08
C LEU A 27 7.62 -4.45 -2.90
N VAL A 28 6.97 -4.17 -1.77
CA VAL A 28 6.96 -5.06 -0.60
C VAL A 28 6.40 -6.43 -0.97
N ARG A 29 5.26 -6.48 -1.70
CA ARG A 29 4.66 -7.74 -2.18
C ARG A 29 5.63 -8.54 -3.04
N ARG A 30 6.33 -7.89 -3.98
CA ARG A 30 7.32 -8.54 -4.85
C ARG A 30 8.52 -9.08 -4.08
N VAL A 31 9.06 -8.31 -3.14
CA VAL A 31 10.21 -8.73 -2.33
C VAL A 31 9.83 -9.92 -1.46
N LEU A 32 8.69 -9.87 -0.79
CA LEU A 32 8.21 -10.97 0.06
C LEU A 32 7.95 -12.24 -0.74
N PHE A 33 7.37 -12.12 -1.94
CA PHE A 33 7.15 -13.25 -2.83
C PHE A 33 8.48 -13.84 -3.32
N LYS A 34 9.42 -12.99 -3.76
CA LYS A 34 10.76 -13.42 -4.21
C LYS A 34 11.56 -14.10 -3.09
N ALA A 35 11.38 -13.65 -1.85
CA ALA A 35 12.00 -14.25 -0.67
C ALA A 35 11.28 -15.53 -0.16
N GLY A 36 10.21 -15.98 -0.83
CA GLY A 36 9.50 -17.22 -0.49
C GLY A 36 8.58 -17.11 0.74
N TYR A 37 8.25 -15.89 1.18
CA TYR A 37 7.35 -15.70 2.31
C TYR A 37 5.89 -15.87 1.90
N ARG A 38 5.15 -16.64 2.69
CA ARG A 38 3.68 -16.66 2.63
C ARG A 38 3.13 -15.47 3.43
N PHE A 39 2.49 -14.56 2.73
CA PHE A 39 1.81 -13.40 3.32
C PHE A 39 0.33 -13.36 2.93
N ARG A 40 -0.46 -12.61 3.69
CA ARG A 40 -1.85 -12.26 3.43
C ARG A 40 -1.95 -10.74 3.30
N LEU A 41 -2.91 -10.28 2.51
CA LEU A 41 -3.11 -8.85 2.24
C LEU A 41 -4.37 -8.34 2.93
N HIS A 42 -4.36 -7.08 3.35
CA HIS A 42 -5.50 -6.32 3.89
C HIS A 42 -6.34 -7.12 4.91
N ARG A 43 -5.68 -7.57 5.98
CA ARG A 43 -6.31 -8.41 7.00
C ARG A 43 -7.22 -7.54 7.89
N LYS A 44 -8.53 -7.53 7.58
CA LYS A 44 -9.54 -6.72 8.31
C LYS A 44 -9.88 -7.25 9.70
N ASP A 45 -9.48 -8.48 10.01
CA ASP A 45 -9.65 -9.13 11.30
C ASP A 45 -8.58 -8.72 12.33
N LEU A 46 -7.63 -7.86 11.96
CA LEU A 46 -6.64 -7.30 12.86
C LEU A 46 -6.85 -5.79 13.07
N PRO A 47 -6.56 -5.27 14.28
CA PRO A 47 -6.64 -3.84 14.55
C PRO A 47 -5.70 -3.07 13.62
N GLY A 48 -6.20 -1.98 13.04
CA GLY A 48 -5.44 -1.14 12.11
C GLY A 48 -5.45 -1.60 10.64
N VAL A 49 -6.05 -2.75 10.31
CA VAL A 49 -6.14 -3.30 8.93
C VAL A 49 -4.77 -3.26 8.21
N PRO A 50 -3.79 -4.05 8.67
CA PRO A 50 -2.47 -4.09 8.05
C PRO A 50 -2.53 -4.48 6.58
N ASP A 51 -1.69 -3.82 5.76
CA ASP A 51 -1.60 -4.03 4.32
C ASP A 51 -1.04 -5.42 4.00
N VAL A 52 0.00 -5.83 4.72
CA VAL A 52 0.63 -7.14 4.56
C VAL A 52 0.83 -7.81 5.91
N VAL A 53 0.43 -9.08 6.03
CA VAL A 53 0.57 -9.87 7.25
C VAL A 53 1.30 -11.16 6.93
N LEU A 54 2.27 -11.54 7.78
CA LEU A 54 2.97 -12.81 7.74
C LEU A 54 2.53 -13.67 8.94
N PRO A 55 1.48 -14.51 8.81
CA PRO A 55 0.91 -15.22 9.96
C PRO A 55 1.90 -16.19 10.61
N LYS A 56 2.73 -16.86 9.80
CA LYS A 56 3.76 -17.80 10.29
C LYS A 56 4.78 -17.11 11.21
N TRP A 57 5.06 -15.84 10.95
CA TRP A 57 6.08 -15.06 11.64
C TRP A 57 5.49 -14.09 12.67
N LYS A 58 4.15 -14.01 12.77
CA LYS A 58 3.42 -13.05 13.61
C LYS A 58 3.82 -11.58 13.36
N VAL A 59 4.12 -11.24 12.11
CA VAL A 59 4.50 -9.89 11.69
C VAL A 59 3.37 -9.23 10.88
N ALA A 60 3.08 -7.97 11.18
CA ALA A 60 2.19 -7.10 10.41
C ALA A 60 2.99 -5.92 9.86
N LEU A 61 2.77 -5.58 8.59
CA LEU A 61 3.42 -4.50 7.87
C LEU A 61 2.35 -3.49 7.45
N PHE A 62 2.60 -2.23 7.80
CA PHE A 62 1.82 -1.08 7.38
C PHE A 62 2.66 -0.32 6.36
N VAL A 63 2.11 -0.14 5.16
CA VAL A 63 2.81 0.54 4.08
C VAL A 63 2.22 1.94 3.95
N HIS A 64 2.93 2.92 4.48
CA HIS A 64 2.59 4.33 4.31
C HIS A 64 3.33 4.88 3.09
N GLY A 65 2.58 5.46 2.15
CA GLY A 65 3.11 5.98 0.88
C GLY A 65 2.29 7.16 0.37
#